data_AF-A0A413V1G6-F1
#
_entry.id   AF-A0A413V1G6-F1
#
_cell.length_a   1.000
_cell.length_b   1.000
_cell.length_c   1.000
_cell.angle_alpha   90.00
_cell.angle_beta   90.00
_cell.angle_gamma   90.00
#
_symmetry.space_group_name_H-M   'P 1'
#
loop_
_entity.id
_entity.type
_entity.pdbx_description
1 polymer ?
#
loop_
_entity_poly.entity_id
_entity_poly.type
_entity_poly.pdbx_seq_one_letter_code
_entity_poly.pdbx_strand_id
1 'polypeptide(L)'
;MNTESKNNNSLEQESEINITDILRFVLSNWYWFVLSVLVCIGIAFFYVKSSSKVYSRKASVLIRDDSKGGGMSESAVFSDLSLFGGKRNVDNEVLVFQSRHLMEEVARRLHLDMSYKVKNGLRSEELYTHAPVTVSFPEAEERQVIKVMVTPVDSATVRLSGFSLAVGGGGVHSEEVLDVHLNDTVSTPIGPMVVTPTLYYTDVFYGKPVNVVKSNLESVIEGYRARLKVSLASKTATIINLVLDDVSTARAEDILNMLIAVYNEDVINDKNQIAVNTSKFINERLIIIERELGSVDANIESFKRENQLTDITSETGMYLANTSRYQQEGLSLENQLSIARYIKEYLTDPQKNSDLIPANTGISDNSVESQIKEYNDILLKRDKLVVGSSSKNPIVIDLNNSLSAMKQTIIRSVDNLIVGLNIQLKNIREQEEQTTKRIEAVPAQQKYVLTVERQQKIKEELYLYLLNKREENALTQAITESNARIIDAASGSSAPVAPKTMMIFLASIVLGLGIPMGVFWLLNVTDTKV
;
A
#
# COMPACT_ATOMS: atom_id res chain seq x y z
N MET A 1 44.53 -96.89 12.92
CA MET A 1 43.81 -97.02 14.20
C MET A 1 42.95 -95.79 14.38
N ASN A 2 41.64 -95.99 14.17
CA ASN A 2 40.46 -95.33 14.72
C ASN A 2 40.44 -93.81 15.04
N THR A 3 39.48 -93.14 14.37
CA THR A 3 38.43 -92.21 14.88
C THR A 3 38.86 -90.94 15.62
N GLU A 4 38.20 -89.79 15.57
CA GLU A 4 37.11 -89.20 14.79
C GLU A 4 37.08 -87.71 15.21
N SER A 5 36.49 -86.87 14.36
CA SER A 5 36.16 -85.47 14.60
C SER A 5 35.53 -85.17 15.96
N LYS A 6 35.89 -84.02 16.56
CA LYS A 6 34.89 -83.09 17.12
C LYS A 6 35.40 -81.66 17.21
N ASN A 7 34.85 -80.88 16.28
CA ASN A 7 34.61 -79.46 16.36
C ASN A 7 34.00 -79.10 17.72
N ASN A 8 34.37 -77.95 18.31
CA ASN A 8 33.49 -77.21 19.20
C ASN A 8 33.86 -75.73 19.19
N ASN A 9 33.06 -74.99 18.44
CA ASN A 9 32.81 -73.57 18.60
C ASN A 9 32.59 -73.23 20.08
N SER A 10 33.44 -72.40 20.67
CA SER A 10 33.06 -71.56 21.81
C SER A 10 32.64 -70.21 21.25
N LEU A 11 31.32 -70.08 21.12
CA LEU A 11 30.59 -68.84 20.84
C LEU A 11 31.02 -67.73 21.82
N GLU A 12 31.14 -66.53 21.27
CA GLU A 12 31.02 -65.28 22.02
C GLU A 12 29.81 -65.38 22.96
N GLN A 13 30.07 -65.40 24.25
CA GLN A 13 29.05 -65.21 25.26
C GLN A 13 28.95 -63.69 25.46
N GLU A 14 28.04 -63.05 24.72
CA GLU A 14 27.59 -61.71 25.05
C GLU A 14 27.19 -61.72 26.53
N SER A 15 27.86 -60.89 27.33
CA SER A 15 27.57 -60.72 28.75
C SER A 15 26.18 -60.09 28.89
N GLU A 16 25.14 -60.90 28.95
CA GLU A 16 23.81 -60.45 29.37
C GLU A 16 23.93 -59.87 30.78
N ILE A 17 23.58 -58.58 30.91
CA ILE A 17 23.61 -57.88 32.18
C ILE A 17 22.55 -58.52 33.10
N ASN A 18 22.98 -59.39 34.01
CA ASN A 18 22.11 -60.01 34.99
C ASN A 18 21.64 -58.97 36.03
N ILE A 19 20.35 -58.59 35.95
CA ILE A 19 19.70 -57.63 36.84
C ILE A 19 19.82 -58.07 38.32
N THR A 20 19.79 -59.39 38.57
CA THR A 20 19.93 -59.96 39.92
C THR A 20 21.31 -59.72 40.53
N ASP A 21 22.36 -59.66 39.70
CA ASP A 21 23.73 -59.45 40.17
C ASP A 21 23.97 -57.99 40.51
N ILE A 22 23.40 -57.06 39.73
CA ILE A 22 23.36 -55.63 40.07
C ILE A 22 22.62 -55.41 41.40
N LEU A 23 21.49 -56.08 41.61
CA LEU A 23 20.69 -55.91 42.82
C LEU A 23 21.43 -56.40 44.06
N ARG A 24 22.11 -57.56 43.98
CA ARG A 24 22.96 -58.07 45.07
C ARG A 24 24.16 -57.15 45.34
N PHE A 25 24.75 -56.58 44.29
CA PHE A 25 25.85 -55.62 44.40
C PHE A 25 25.43 -54.34 45.16
N VAL A 26 24.26 -53.80 44.82
CA VAL A 26 23.69 -52.63 45.50
C VAL A 26 23.36 -52.95 46.97
N LEU A 27 22.78 -54.12 47.25
CA LEU A 27 22.49 -54.55 48.63
C LEU A 27 23.77 -54.74 49.46
N SER A 28 24.83 -55.28 48.87
CA SER A 28 26.08 -55.50 49.60
C SER A 28 26.80 -54.20 49.97
N ASN A 29 26.67 -53.15 49.15
CA ASN A 29 27.31 -51.85 49.33
C ASN A 29 26.32 -50.75 49.75
N TRP A 30 25.17 -51.10 50.32
CA TRP A 30 24.03 -50.20 50.51
C TRP A 30 24.37 -48.91 51.28
N TYR A 31 25.33 -48.95 52.22
CA TYR A 31 25.79 -47.77 52.96
C TYR A 31 26.31 -46.66 52.03
N TRP A 32 27.05 -47.00 50.96
CA TRP A 32 27.58 -46.04 49.99
C TRP A 32 26.48 -45.43 49.12
N PHE A 33 25.46 -46.24 48.77
CA PHE A 33 24.29 -45.76 48.04
C PHE A 33 23.44 -44.81 48.88
N VAL A 34 23.18 -45.15 50.15
CA VAL A 34 22.41 -44.28 51.06
C VAL A 34 23.16 -42.98 51.36
N LEU A 35 24.47 -43.06 51.63
CA LEU A 35 25.29 -41.87 51.87
C LEU A 35 25.30 -40.92 50.67
N SER A 36 25.50 -41.46 49.46
CA SER A 36 25.50 -40.68 48.23
C SER A 36 24.14 -40.01 47.98
N VAL A 37 23.03 -40.74 48.16
CA VAL A 37 21.68 -40.16 48.04
C VAL A 37 21.45 -39.05 49.06
N LEU A 38 21.84 -39.21 50.33
CA LEU A 38 21.72 -38.17 51.35
C LEU A 38 22.51 -36.91 50.99
N VAL A 39 23.74 -37.06 50.49
CA VAL A 39 24.57 -35.93 50.05
C VAL A 39 23.92 -35.20 48.86
N CYS A 40 23.47 -35.94 47.85
CA CYS A 40 22.80 -35.35 46.69
C CYS A 40 21.49 -34.62 47.07
N ILE A 41 20.69 -35.19 47.98
CA ILE A 41 19.48 -34.53 48.51
C ILE A 41 19.85 -33.27 49.30
N GLY A 42 20.92 -33.31 50.12
CA GLY A 42 21.41 -32.15 50.86
C GLY A 42 21.83 -31.01 49.93
N ILE A 43 22.56 -31.31 48.85
CA ILE A 43 22.95 -30.35 47.82
C ILE A 43 21.71 -29.81 47.09
N ALA A 44 20.77 -30.67 46.71
CA ALA A 44 19.53 -30.28 46.07
C ALA A 44 18.68 -29.36 46.96
N PHE A 45 18.59 -29.65 48.26
CA PHE A 45 17.89 -28.82 49.23
C PHE A 45 18.56 -27.45 49.37
N PHE A 46 19.90 -27.41 49.47
CA PHE A 46 20.65 -26.17 49.51
C PHE A 46 20.44 -25.33 48.24
N TYR A 47 20.50 -25.96 47.06
CA TYR A 47 20.24 -25.33 45.76
C TYR A 47 18.84 -24.76 45.66
N VAL A 48 17.80 -25.53 46.03
CA VAL A 48 16.42 -25.05 46.03
C VAL A 48 16.26 -23.89 47.00
N LYS A 49 16.89 -23.94 48.18
CA LYS A 49 16.80 -22.90 49.21
C LYS A 49 17.57 -21.62 48.85
N SER A 50 18.63 -21.68 48.05
CA SER A 50 19.39 -20.52 47.58
C SER A 50 18.85 -19.93 46.26
N SER A 51 18.23 -20.75 45.42
CA SER A 51 17.69 -20.32 44.13
C SER A 51 16.51 -19.37 44.29
N SER A 52 16.47 -18.33 43.44
CA SER A 52 15.35 -17.39 43.37
C SER A 52 14.13 -18.06 42.74
N LYS A 53 12.94 -17.74 43.24
CA LYS A 53 11.68 -18.21 42.66
C LYS A 53 11.39 -17.43 41.38
N VAL A 54 11.06 -18.13 40.30
CA VAL A 54 10.66 -17.53 39.02
C VAL A 54 9.17 -17.79 38.84
N TYR A 55 8.45 -16.75 38.43
CA TYR A 55 7.02 -16.74 38.19
C TYR A 55 6.75 -16.50 36.70
N SER A 56 5.66 -17.05 36.20
CA SER A 56 5.24 -16.87 34.82
C SER A 56 3.97 -16.02 34.78
N ARG A 57 4.00 -14.96 33.97
CA ARG A 57 2.86 -14.06 33.74
C ARG A 57 2.43 -14.13 32.29
N LYS A 58 1.12 -14.07 32.07
CA LYS A 58 0.50 -14.19 30.75
C LYS A 58 -0.45 -13.01 30.51
N ALA A 59 -0.37 -12.43 29.31
CA ALA A 59 -1.37 -11.51 28.78
C ALA A 59 -1.95 -12.08 27.47
N SER A 60 -3.23 -11.80 27.21
CA SER A 60 -3.93 -12.24 26.01
C SER A 60 -4.39 -11.02 25.21
N VAL A 61 -4.01 -10.92 23.94
CA VAL A 61 -4.30 -9.77 23.08
C VAL A 61 -5.01 -10.22 21.82
N LEU A 62 -6.14 -9.57 21.51
CA LEU A 62 -6.83 -9.72 20.23
C LEU A 62 -6.21 -8.75 19.22
N ILE A 63 -5.71 -9.29 18.12
CA ILE A 63 -5.32 -8.49 16.96
C ILE A 63 -6.51 -8.33 16.04
N ARG A 64 -6.80 -7.10 15.66
CA ARG A 64 -7.80 -6.83 14.63
C ARG A 64 -7.24 -7.25 13.27
N ASP A 65 -7.95 -8.15 12.61
CA ASP A 65 -7.62 -8.60 11.26
C ASP A 65 -8.32 -7.66 10.26
N ASP A 66 -7.53 -6.79 9.63
CA ASP A 66 -8.03 -5.83 8.63
C ASP A 66 -8.61 -6.54 7.38
N SER A 67 -8.42 -7.87 7.23
CA SER A 67 -8.95 -8.65 6.09
C SER A 67 -10.35 -9.22 6.29
N LYS A 68 -10.91 -9.23 7.52
CA LYS A 68 -12.18 -9.92 7.83
C LYS A 68 -13.35 -9.00 8.20
N GLY A 69 -13.18 -7.68 8.16
CA GLY A 69 -14.30 -6.75 8.27
C GLY A 69 -15.09 -6.69 6.97
N GLY A 70 -16.34 -7.15 6.95
CA GLY A 70 -17.24 -7.18 5.79
C GLY A 70 -17.72 -5.82 5.27
N GLY A 71 -16.99 -4.73 5.52
CA GLY A 71 -17.06 -3.52 4.71
C GLY A 71 -15.99 -3.64 3.62
N MET A 72 -16.25 -3.17 2.41
CA MET A 72 -15.21 -3.01 1.39
C MET A 72 -14.07 -2.15 1.95
N SER A 73 -13.09 -2.76 2.62
CA SER A 73 -11.95 -2.06 3.20
C SER A 73 -10.89 -1.87 2.13
N GLU A 74 -10.77 -0.62 1.68
CA GLU A 74 -9.67 0.18 1.13
C GLU A 74 -8.37 -0.46 0.60
N SER A 75 -7.97 -1.65 1.05
CA SER A 75 -6.75 -2.31 0.62
C SER A 75 -6.87 -2.97 -0.76
N ALA A 76 -8.00 -3.51 -1.18
CA ALA A 76 -8.05 -4.37 -2.37
C ALA A 76 -7.71 -3.67 -3.71
N VAL A 77 -8.02 -2.37 -3.84
CA VAL A 77 -7.82 -1.62 -5.10
C VAL A 77 -6.42 -0.99 -5.17
N PHE A 78 -5.84 -0.61 -4.03
CA PHE A 78 -4.45 -0.14 -3.95
C PHE A 78 -3.44 -1.24 -3.60
N SER A 79 -3.87 -2.41 -3.11
CA SER A 79 -2.99 -3.58 -2.90
C SER A 79 -2.49 -4.15 -4.21
N ASP A 80 -3.25 -3.95 -5.29
CA ASP A 80 -2.83 -4.34 -6.64
C ASP A 80 -1.83 -3.34 -7.25
N LEU A 81 -1.79 -2.10 -6.72
CA LEU A 81 -0.83 -1.05 -7.11
C LEU A 81 0.37 -0.95 -6.14
N SER A 82 0.21 -1.44 -4.90
CA SER A 82 1.21 -1.40 -3.86
C SER A 82 2.07 -2.65 -3.92
N LEU A 83 3.15 -2.55 -4.69
CA LEU A 83 4.28 -3.50 -4.68
C LEU A 83 4.97 -3.62 -3.30
N PHE A 84 4.48 -2.95 -2.24
CA PHE A 84 5.16 -2.81 -0.95
C PHE A 84 4.27 -3.04 0.29
N GLY A 85 2.99 -3.39 0.14
CA GLY A 85 2.08 -3.63 1.27
C GLY A 85 1.84 -5.12 1.54
N GLY A 86 2.78 -5.80 2.21
CA GLY A 86 2.58 -7.19 2.62
C GLY A 86 1.34 -7.34 3.51
N LYS A 87 0.43 -8.25 3.17
CA LYS A 87 -0.74 -8.59 4.00
C LYS A 87 -0.28 -8.88 5.44
N ARG A 88 -0.68 -8.05 6.40
CA ARG A 88 -0.43 -8.26 7.83
C ARG A 88 -1.24 -9.46 8.29
N ASN A 89 -0.62 -10.63 8.32
CA ASN A 89 -1.18 -11.83 8.92
C ASN A 89 -0.86 -11.83 10.43
N VAL A 90 -1.70 -12.46 11.25
CA VAL A 90 -1.51 -12.56 12.70
C VAL A 90 -0.17 -13.23 13.05
N ASP A 91 0.31 -14.13 12.18
CA ASP A 91 1.66 -14.73 12.28
C ASP A 91 2.79 -13.69 12.20
N ASN A 92 2.62 -12.62 11.42
CA ASN A 92 3.62 -11.55 11.35
C ASN A 92 3.62 -10.73 12.64
N GLU A 93 2.44 -10.48 13.24
CA GLU A 93 2.32 -9.72 14.48
C GLU A 93 3.02 -10.43 15.66
N VAL A 94 3.07 -11.77 15.65
CA VAL A 94 3.89 -12.55 16.60
C VAL A 94 5.36 -12.13 16.54
N LEU A 95 5.91 -11.97 15.33
CA LEU A 95 7.30 -11.54 15.14
C LEU A 95 7.50 -10.06 15.53
N VAL A 96 6.49 -9.22 15.30
CA VAL A 96 6.52 -7.81 15.72
C VAL A 96 6.62 -7.69 17.23
N PHE A 97 5.82 -8.44 18.00
CA PHE A 97 5.93 -8.49 19.47
C PHE A 97 7.29 -9.03 19.96
N GLN A 98 7.96 -9.87 19.17
CA GLN A 98 9.32 -10.35 19.45
C GLN A 98 10.42 -9.40 18.98
N SER A 99 10.06 -8.28 18.35
CA SER A 99 11.04 -7.35 17.81
C SER A 99 11.86 -6.69 18.93
N ARG A 100 13.12 -6.43 18.60
CA ARG A 100 14.03 -5.71 19.49
C ARG A 100 13.54 -4.29 19.79
N HIS A 101 13.02 -3.61 18.77
CA HIS A 101 12.64 -2.21 18.85
C HIS A 101 11.58 -1.97 19.94
N LEU A 102 10.51 -2.77 19.97
CA LEU A 102 9.48 -2.63 21.00
C LEU A 102 10.05 -2.93 22.39
N MET A 103 10.85 -3.98 22.54
CA MET A 103 11.46 -4.33 23.83
C MET A 103 12.45 -3.26 24.32
N GLU A 104 13.15 -2.59 23.41
CA GLU A 104 14.03 -1.46 23.73
C GLU A 104 13.24 -0.28 24.31
N GLU A 105 12.13 0.10 23.66
CA GLU A 105 11.26 1.17 24.15
C GLU A 105 10.64 0.82 25.51
N VAL A 106 10.20 -0.44 25.71
CA VAL A 106 9.74 -0.92 27.02
C VAL A 106 10.84 -0.83 28.08
N ALA A 107 12.06 -1.26 27.75
CA ALA A 107 13.18 -1.25 28.69
C ALA A 107 13.56 0.17 29.12
N ARG A 108 13.52 1.14 28.19
CA ARG A 108 13.74 2.56 28.46
C ARG A 108 12.62 3.15 29.33
N ARG A 109 11.34 2.92 28.98
CA ARG A 109 10.19 3.50 29.70
C ARG A 109 10.01 2.95 31.12
N LEU A 110 10.33 1.67 31.34
CA LEU A 110 10.23 1.02 32.65
C LEU A 110 11.54 1.05 33.45
N HIS A 111 12.61 1.67 32.92
CA HIS A 111 13.95 1.71 33.52
C HIS A 111 14.43 0.31 33.96
N LEU A 112 14.28 -0.68 33.08
CA LEU A 112 14.59 -2.09 33.38
C LEU A 112 16.08 -2.36 33.58
N ASP A 113 16.94 -1.40 33.25
CA ASP A 113 18.37 -1.43 33.50
C ASP A 113 18.70 -1.31 35.00
N MET A 114 17.78 -0.80 35.81
CA MET A 114 17.95 -0.67 37.26
C MET A 114 17.32 -1.84 38.03
N SER A 115 18.08 -2.43 38.95
CA SER A 115 17.67 -3.55 39.80
C SER A 115 18.02 -3.27 41.26
N TYR A 116 17.11 -3.64 42.17
CA TYR A 116 17.22 -3.41 43.60
C TYR A 116 17.02 -4.73 44.32
N LYS A 117 18.03 -5.22 45.03
CA LYS A 117 17.99 -6.54 45.68
C LYS A 117 18.36 -6.48 47.14
N VAL A 118 17.58 -7.15 47.99
CA VAL A 118 17.89 -7.34 49.41
C VAL A 118 18.14 -8.82 49.68
N LYS A 119 19.12 -9.13 50.54
CA LYS A 119 19.36 -10.49 51.00
C LYS A 119 18.32 -10.88 52.05
N ASN A 120 17.56 -11.93 51.77
CA ASN A 120 16.59 -12.52 52.66
C ASN A 120 16.98 -13.99 52.94
N GLY A 121 17.72 -14.21 54.03
CA GLY A 121 18.33 -15.50 54.36
C GLY A 121 19.38 -15.93 53.32
N LEU A 122 19.12 -17.04 52.62
CA LEU A 122 20.01 -17.58 51.56
C LEU A 122 19.61 -17.09 50.15
N ARG A 123 18.52 -16.34 50.01
CA ARG A 123 18.01 -15.85 48.72
C ARG A 123 18.18 -14.34 48.62
N SER A 124 18.20 -13.86 47.38
CA SER A 124 18.05 -12.43 47.10
C SER A 124 16.63 -12.18 46.60
N GLU A 125 16.01 -11.13 47.11
CA GLU A 125 14.66 -10.71 46.75
C GLU A 125 14.75 -9.40 45.96
N GLU A 126 14.09 -9.35 44.81
CA GLU A 126 14.04 -8.17 43.95
C GLU A 126 12.92 -7.23 44.41
N LEU A 127 13.26 -5.98 44.69
CA LEU A 127 12.35 -4.94 45.17
C LEU A 127 11.83 -4.06 44.04
N TYR A 128 11.42 -4.66 42.92
CA TYR A 128 10.76 -3.90 41.86
C TYR A 128 9.50 -3.23 42.42
N THR A 129 9.29 -1.94 42.09
CA THR A 129 8.27 -0.99 42.64
C THR A 129 8.24 -0.77 44.16
N HIS A 130 8.86 -1.65 44.96
CA HIS A 130 8.89 -1.61 46.42
C HIS A 130 10.26 -1.26 47.02
N ALA A 131 11.22 -0.80 46.22
CA ALA A 131 12.52 -0.40 46.71
C ALA A 131 12.39 0.81 47.66
N PRO A 132 13.08 0.85 48.81
CA PRO A 132 13.01 1.97 49.75
C PRO A 132 13.67 3.24 49.20
N VAL A 133 14.57 3.11 48.22
CA VAL A 133 15.28 4.22 47.59
C VAL A 133 15.28 4.04 46.07
N THR A 134 15.29 5.15 45.35
CA THR A 134 15.63 5.21 43.93
C THR A 134 16.98 5.87 43.76
N VAL A 135 17.86 5.25 42.98
CA VAL A 135 19.20 5.78 42.68
C VAL A 135 19.22 6.23 41.23
N SER A 136 19.64 7.48 41.02
CA SER A 136 19.88 8.05 39.70
C SER A 136 21.37 8.27 39.48
N PHE A 137 21.84 7.95 38.28
CA PHE A 137 23.21 8.18 37.83
C PHE A 137 23.18 9.13 36.63
N PRO A 138 23.20 10.46 36.84
CA PRO A 138 22.97 11.44 35.78
C PRO A 138 23.95 11.37 34.61
N GLU A 139 25.19 10.96 34.87
CA GLU A 139 26.27 10.88 33.88
C GLU A 139 26.54 9.45 33.39
N ALA A 140 25.73 8.47 33.78
CA ALA A 140 25.97 7.08 33.40
C ALA A 140 25.54 6.79 31.96
N GLU A 141 26.43 6.20 31.16
CA GLU A 141 26.09 5.74 29.81
C GLU A 141 25.29 4.42 29.86
N GLU A 142 24.47 4.16 28.84
CA GLU A 142 23.60 2.97 28.76
C GLU A 142 24.35 1.63 28.84
N ARG A 143 25.62 1.60 28.40
CA ARG A 143 26.44 0.37 28.37
C ARG A 143 27.12 0.06 29.69
N GLN A 144 27.17 1.01 30.62
CA GLN A 144 27.90 0.88 31.88
C GLN A 144 27.15 -0.04 32.85
N VAL A 145 27.91 -0.90 33.51
CA VAL A 145 27.40 -1.71 34.63
C VAL A 145 27.88 -1.09 35.93
N ILE A 146 26.96 -0.68 36.77
CA ILE A 146 27.24 0.00 38.04
C ILE A 146 26.65 -0.84 39.17
N LYS A 147 27.40 -1.06 40.25
CA LYS A 147 26.91 -1.68 41.48
C LYS A 147 27.25 -0.79 42.66
N VAL A 148 26.29 -0.63 43.55
CA VAL A 148 26.45 0.09 44.82
C VAL A 148 25.53 -0.55 45.85
N MET A 149 26.01 -0.66 47.09
CA MET A 149 25.16 -1.02 48.22
C MET A 149 24.71 0.23 48.94
N VAL A 150 23.40 0.37 49.10
CA VAL A 150 22.76 1.48 49.81
C VAL A 150 22.13 0.92 51.07
N THR A 151 22.57 1.40 52.23
CA THR A 151 22.05 0.97 53.54
C THR A 151 21.35 2.15 54.20
N PRO A 152 20.01 2.12 54.32
CA PRO A 152 19.27 3.12 55.09
C PRO A 152 19.76 3.18 56.54
N VAL A 153 20.11 4.37 57.04
CA VAL A 153 20.62 4.55 58.42
C VAL A 153 19.54 5.15 59.32
N ASP A 154 18.94 6.27 58.88
CA ASP A 154 17.84 6.95 59.57
C ASP A 154 16.86 7.58 58.55
N SER A 155 15.98 8.48 58.98
CA SER A 155 14.98 9.13 58.12
C SER A 155 15.55 10.05 57.04
N ALA A 156 16.82 10.46 57.12
CA ALA A 156 17.43 11.46 56.25
C ALA A 156 18.74 11.02 55.59
N THR A 157 19.37 9.95 56.09
CA THR A 157 20.73 9.54 55.69
C THR A 157 20.80 8.09 55.27
N VAL A 158 21.66 7.84 54.27
CA VAL A 158 21.99 6.50 53.76
C VAL A 158 23.49 6.31 53.74
N ARG A 159 23.93 5.08 53.98
CA ARG A 159 25.32 4.66 53.86
C ARG A 159 25.54 3.96 52.53
N LEU A 160 26.47 4.47 51.74
CA LEU A 160 26.88 3.93 50.46
C LEU A 160 28.18 3.15 50.61
N SER A 161 28.27 1.98 49.98
CA SER A 161 29.49 1.14 50.00
C SER A 161 29.57 0.22 48.79
N GLY A 162 30.75 -0.37 48.56
CA GLY A 162 30.94 -1.44 47.56
C GLY A 162 30.73 -0.95 46.13
N PHE A 163 31.31 0.19 45.81
CA PHE A 163 31.18 0.84 44.51
C PHE A 163 31.92 0.04 43.44
N SER A 164 31.24 -0.23 42.33
CA SER A 164 31.78 -1.00 41.21
C SER A 164 31.24 -0.43 39.92
N LEU A 165 32.12 -0.02 39.02
CA LEU A 165 31.79 0.44 37.67
C LEU A 165 32.57 -0.41 36.67
N ALA A 166 31.89 -0.99 35.69
CA ALA A 166 32.53 -1.72 34.59
C ALA A 166 32.07 -1.18 33.24
N VAL A 167 33.03 -0.84 32.38
CA VAL A 167 32.81 -0.32 31.03
C VAL A 167 33.80 -0.97 30.07
N GLY A 168 33.31 -1.74 29.08
CA GLY A 168 34.12 -2.15 27.92
C GLY A 168 35.47 -2.82 28.21
N GLY A 169 35.60 -3.56 29.33
CA GLY A 169 36.82 -4.28 29.71
C GLY A 169 37.69 -3.60 30.79
N GLY A 170 37.40 -2.34 31.17
CA GLY A 170 37.97 -1.67 32.34
C GLY A 170 36.96 -1.61 33.49
N GLY A 171 37.46 -1.69 34.73
CA GLY A 171 36.62 -1.65 35.92
C GLY A 171 37.22 -0.81 37.04
N VAL A 172 36.39 0.00 37.69
CA VAL A 172 36.71 0.71 38.93
C VAL A 172 36.02 -0.04 40.06
N HIS A 173 36.79 -0.44 41.07
CA HIS A 173 36.30 -1.00 42.31
C HIS A 173 36.78 -0.13 43.47
N SER A 174 35.85 0.31 44.31
CA SER A 174 36.16 1.05 45.53
C SER A 174 35.37 0.48 46.70
N GLU A 175 36.09 0.18 47.78
CA GLU A 175 35.52 -0.24 49.07
C GLU A 175 35.27 0.97 49.99
N GLU A 176 35.31 2.19 49.43
CA GLU A 176 34.99 3.41 50.17
C GLU A 176 33.56 3.36 50.73
N VAL A 177 33.39 3.89 51.94
CA VAL A 177 32.10 3.98 52.63
C VAL A 177 31.78 5.46 52.83
N LEU A 178 30.63 5.89 52.33
CA LEU A 178 30.19 7.29 52.36
C LEU A 178 28.81 7.38 53.02
N ASP A 179 28.68 8.20 54.07
CA ASP A 179 27.40 8.54 54.67
C ASP A 179 26.88 9.83 54.03
N VAL A 180 25.69 9.76 53.42
CA VAL A 180 25.15 10.84 52.57
C VAL A 180 23.72 11.17 52.93
N HIS A 181 23.34 12.43 52.72
CA HIS A 181 21.96 12.87 52.87
C HIS A 181 21.14 12.50 51.63
N LEU A 182 19.89 12.11 51.87
CA LEU A 182 18.91 11.87 50.81
C LEU A 182 18.65 13.15 50.02
N ASN A 183 18.38 13.00 48.72
CA ASN A 183 18.12 14.07 47.75
C ASN A 183 19.29 15.03 47.49
N ASP A 184 20.50 14.71 47.93
CA ASP A 184 21.70 15.48 47.61
C ASP A 184 22.51 14.79 46.50
N THR A 185 23.27 15.58 45.74
CA THR A 185 24.15 15.07 44.68
C THR A 185 25.52 14.76 45.28
N VAL A 186 25.90 13.50 45.26
CA VAL A 186 27.15 13.03 45.87
C VAL A 186 28.14 12.64 44.79
N SER A 187 29.35 13.18 44.85
CA SER A 187 30.47 12.74 44.02
C SER A 187 31.01 11.42 44.57
N THR A 188 30.91 10.34 43.78
CA THR A 188 31.39 9.01 44.16
C THR A 188 32.44 8.50 43.17
N PRO A 189 33.22 7.45 43.52
CA PRO A 189 34.23 6.87 42.62
C PRO A 189 33.68 6.33 41.29
N ILE A 190 32.35 6.23 41.16
CA ILE A 190 31.63 5.73 39.99
C ILE A 190 30.84 6.84 39.27
N GLY A 191 31.11 8.11 39.59
CA GLY A 191 30.43 9.29 39.06
C GLY A 191 29.50 9.95 40.07
N PRO A 192 28.83 11.06 39.69
CA PRO A 192 27.81 11.68 40.53
C PRO A 192 26.58 10.77 40.63
N MET A 193 26.02 10.67 41.83
CA MET A 193 24.77 9.95 42.06
C MET A 193 23.83 10.73 42.97
N VAL A 194 22.54 10.46 42.82
CA VAL A 194 21.48 11.00 43.68
C VAL A 194 20.66 9.84 44.22
N VAL A 195 20.43 9.83 45.53
CA VAL A 195 19.59 8.84 46.20
C VAL A 195 18.34 9.53 46.72
N THR A 196 17.18 9.12 46.22
CA THR A 196 15.87 9.66 46.60
C THR A 196 15.08 8.63 47.39
N PRO A 197 14.45 8.99 48.51
CA PRO A 197 13.61 8.07 49.27
C PRO A 197 12.29 7.82 48.53
N THR A 198 11.79 6.60 48.62
CA THR A 198 10.45 6.26 48.13
C THR A 198 9.46 6.21 49.30
N LEU A 199 8.18 5.94 48.99
CA LEU A 199 7.15 5.66 50.00
C LEU A 199 7.46 4.42 50.86
N TYR A 200 8.41 3.59 50.45
CA TYR A 200 8.84 2.39 51.17
C TYR A 200 10.08 2.62 52.05
N TYR A 201 10.59 3.86 52.12
CA TYR A 201 11.69 4.23 53.02
C TYR A 201 11.22 4.29 54.48
N THR A 202 11.07 3.12 55.11
CA THR A 202 10.59 2.96 56.49
C THR A 202 11.63 2.31 57.39
N ASP A 203 11.37 2.33 58.69
CA ASP A 203 12.17 1.69 59.74
C ASP A 203 12.47 0.21 59.46
N VAL A 204 11.58 -0.48 58.74
CA VAL A 204 11.75 -1.87 58.28
C VAL A 204 13.05 -2.08 57.48
N PHE A 205 13.54 -1.07 56.79
CA PHE A 205 14.74 -1.14 55.95
C PHE A 205 16.01 -0.55 56.61
N TYR A 206 15.91 0.04 57.81
CA TYR A 206 17.08 0.55 58.51
C TYR A 206 18.08 -0.57 58.85
N GLY A 207 19.34 -0.32 58.54
CA GLY A 207 20.44 -1.28 58.68
C GLY A 207 20.42 -2.45 57.69
N LYS A 208 19.48 -2.50 56.74
CA LYS A 208 19.43 -3.55 55.71
C LYS A 208 20.09 -3.06 54.41
N PRO A 209 21.20 -3.66 53.97
CA PRO A 209 21.86 -3.25 52.74
C PRO A 209 21.02 -3.64 51.51
N VAL A 210 20.69 -2.66 50.69
CA VAL A 210 20.04 -2.80 49.38
C VAL A 210 21.12 -2.77 48.32
N ASN A 211 21.29 -3.87 47.59
CA ASN A 211 22.20 -3.95 46.46
C ASN A 211 21.52 -3.35 45.22
N VAL A 212 22.03 -2.23 44.75
CA VAL A 212 21.54 -1.51 43.57
C VAL A 212 22.48 -1.80 42.41
N VAL A 213 21.91 -2.26 41.30
CA VAL A 213 22.67 -2.60 40.10
C VAL A 213 22.06 -1.90 38.90
N LYS A 214 22.85 -1.05 38.23
CA LYS A 214 22.60 -0.61 36.86
C LYS A 214 23.26 -1.62 35.93
N SER A 215 22.47 -2.21 35.05
CA SER A 215 22.91 -3.17 34.05
C SER A 215 23.12 -2.50 32.70
N ASN A 216 23.85 -3.16 31.81
CA ASN A 216 23.93 -2.73 30.42
C ASN A 216 22.56 -2.91 29.76
N LEU A 217 21.99 -1.82 29.24
CA LEU A 217 20.64 -1.81 28.65
C LEU A 217 20.48 -2.83 27.51
N GLU A 218 21.50 -2.97 26.65
CA GLU A 218 21.55 -3.95 25.55
C GLU A 218 21.34 -5.37 26.05
N SER A 219 22.08 -5.75 27.10
CA SER A 219 22.02 -7.09 27.70
C SER A 219 20.67 -7.34 28.35
N VAL A 220 20.06 -6.29 28.91
CA VAL A 220 18.72 -6.36 29.51
C VAL A 220 17.66 -6.61 28.43
N ILE A 221 17.71 -5.88 27.32
CA ILE A 221 16.79 -6.04 26.18
C ILE A 221 16.86 -7.46 25.62
N GLU A 222 18.07 -7.94 25.31
CA GLU A 222 18.29 -9.30 24.80
C GLU A 222 17.84 -10.36 25.82
N GLY A 223 18.10 -10.13 27.11
CA GLY A 223 17.68 -11.00 28.19
C GLY A 223 16.16 -11.10 28.35
N TYR A 224 15.41 -10.01 28.17
CA TYR A 224 13.94 -10.05 28.19
C TYR A 224 13.37 -10.60 26.89
N ARG A 225 13.95 -10.29 25.74
CA ARG A 225 13.51 -10.85 24.45
C ARG A 225 13.64 -12.37 24.41
N ALA A 226 14.71 -12.92 24.97
CA ALA A 226 14.90 -14.37 25.08
C ALA A 226 13.92 -15.04 26.07
N ARG A 227 13.47 -14.32 27.10
CA ARG A 227 12.51 -14.81 28.10
C ARG A 227 11.05 -14.64 27.66
N LEU A 228 10.78 -13.70 26.75
CA LEU A 228 9.45 -13.45 26.21
C LEU A 228 9.07 -14.57 25.24
N LYS A 229 7.96 -15.24 25.53
CA LYS A 229 7.36 -16.26 24.68
C LYS A 229 6.08 -15.68 24.08
N VAL A 230 6.07 -15.55 22.77
CA VAL A 230 4.91 -15.07 22.00
C VAL A 230 4.37 -16.23 21.19
N SER A 231 3.07 -16.49 21.28
CA SER A 231 2.44 -17.61 20.55
C SER A 231 0.98 -17.30 20.26
N LEU A 232 0.47 -17.85 19.15
CA LEU A 232 -0.97 -17.81 18.86
C LEU A 232 -1.75 -18.74 19.79
N ALA A 233 -2.96 -18.34 20.16
CA ALA A 233 -3.86 -19.18 20.94
C ALA A 233 -4.28 -20.46 20.17
N SER A 234 -4.39 -20.38 18.84
CA SER A 234 -4.56 -21.52 17.94
C SER A 234 -4.13 -21.13 16.52
N LYS A 235 -3.95 -22.10 15.61
CA LYS A 235 -3.57 -21.84 14.20
C LYS A 235 -4.57 -21.01 13.40
N THR A 236 -5.79 -20.84 13.92
CA THR A 236 -6.86 -20.06 13.27
C THR A 236 -7.31 -18.87 14.11
N ALA A 237 -6.72 -18.67 15.29
CA ALA A 237 -7.08 -17.56 16.18
C ALA A 237 -6.33 -16.28 15.82
N THR A 238 -7.01 -15.15 16.02
CA THR A 238 -6.42 -13.80 15.99
C THR A 238 -5.91 -13.34 17.36
N ILE A 239 -5.83 -14.27 18.31
CA ILE A 239 -5.43 -14.00 19.69
C ILE A 239 -3.97 -14.42 19.88
N ILE A 240 -3.16 -13.47 20.36
CA ILE A 240 -1.76 -13.68 20.72
C ILE A 240 -1.64 -13.77 22.25
N ASN A 241 -0.98 -14.82 22.72
CA ASN A 241 -0.57 -15.00 24.09
C ASN A 241 0.87 -14.51 24.27
N LEU A 242 1.07 -13.56 25.17
CA LEU A 242 2.37 -13.08 25.59
C LEU A 242 2.68 -13.66 26.97
N VAL A 243 3.79 -14.39 27.11
CA VAL A 243 4.21 -15.01 28.36
C VAL A 243 5.62 -14.55 28.72
N LEU A 244 5.82 -14.10 29.95
CA LEU A 244 7.12 -13.70 30.46
C LEU A 244 7.42 -14.38 31.80
N ASP A 245 8.63 -14.93 31.90
CA ASP A 245 9.15 -15.57 33.11
C ASP A 245 10.12 -14.61 33.83
N ASP A 246 9.80 -14.22 35.07
CA ASP A 246 10.62 -13.29 35.87
C ASP A 246 10.58 -13.62 37.37
N VAL A 247 11.56 -13.12 38.13
CA VAL A 247 11.60 -13.23 39.60
C VAL A 247 10.60 -12.30 40.28
N SER A 248 10.24 -11.17 39.65
CA SER A 248 9.22 -10.24 40.13
C SER A 248 7.95 -10.37 39.29
N THR A 249 6.84 -10.68 39.95
CA THR A 249 5.52 -10.77 39.31
C THR A 249 5.06 -9.42 38.78
N ALA A 250 5.21 -8.35 39.56
CA ALA A 250 4.84 -6.99 39.16
C ALA A 250 5.65 -6.53 37.94
N ARG A 251 6.96 -6.79 37.93
CA ARG A 251 7.82 -6.47 36.78
C ARG A 251 7.37 -7.17 35.51
N ALA A 252 7.04 -8.45 35.61
CA ALA A 252 6.59 -9.19 34.45
C ALA A 252 5.23 -8.70 33.92
N GLU A 253 4.31 -8.31 34.81
CA GLU A 253 3.02 -7.73 34.42
C GLU A 253 3.19 -6.37 33.74
N ASP A 254 4.01 -5.49 34.32
CA ASP A 254 4.27 -4.15 33.77
C ASP A 254 4.98 -4.22 32.40
N ILE A 255 5.96 -5.13 32.24
CA ILE A 255 6.62 -5.35 30.95
C ILE A 255 5.61 -5.79 29.89
N LEU A 256 4.74 -6.75 30.20
CA LEU A 256 3.75 -7.25 29.24
C LEU A 256 2.73 -6.16 28.88
N ASN A 257 2.21 -5.42 29.86
CA ASN A 257 1.24 -4.35 29.63
C ASN A 257 1.87 -3.19 28.85
N MET A 258 3.10 -2.77 29.20
CA MET A 258 3.83 -1.72 28.50
C MET A 258 4.16 -2.14 27.06
N LEU A 259 4.54 -3.41 26.84
CA LEU A 259 4.79 -3.92 25.48
C LEU A 259 3.55 -3.79 24.59
N ILE A 260 2.37 -4.07 25.13
CA ILE A 260 1.10 -3.91 24.40
C ILE A 260 0.80 -2.43 24.13
N ALA A 261 1.07 -1.54 25.10
CA ALA A 261 0.88 -0.11 24.95
C ALA A 261 1.80 0.47 23.86
N VAL A 262 3.10 0.16 23.92
CA VAL A 262 4.10 0.59 22.93
C VAL A 262 3.78 0.04 21.55
N TYR A 263 3.38 -1.23 21.44
CA TYR A 263 2.93 -1.80 20.17
C TYR A 263 1.77 -1.02 19.55
N ASN A 264 0.75 -0.68 20.35
CA ASN A 264 -0.41 0.07 19.85
C ASN A 264 -0.01 1.48 19.42
N GLU A 265 0.86 2.15 20.18
CA GLU A 265 1.39 3.46 19.83
C GLU A 265 2.15 3.43 18.50
N ASP A 266 3.03 2.44 18.31
CA ASP A 266 3.82 2.26 17.08
C ASP A 266 2.91 2.03 15.87
N VAL A 267 1.89 1.17 15.99
CA VAL A 267 0.92 0.91 14.91
C VAL A 267 0.06 2.13 14.60
N ILE A 268 -0.36 2.89 15.62
CA ILE A 268 -1.12 4.14 15.43
C ILE A 268 -0.26 5.17 14.69
N ASN A 269 1.02 5.28 15.07
CA ASN A 269 1.94 6.21 14.43
C ASN A 269 2.18 5.84 12.95
N ASP A 270 2.40 4.56 12.66
CA ASP A 270 2.57 4.07 11.28
C ASP A 270 1.32 4.32 10.43
N LYS A 271 0.12 4.04 10.97
CA LYS A 271 -1.17 4.36 10.31
C LYS A 271 -1.32 5.85 10.04
N ASN A 272 -1.00 6.70 11.01
CA ASN A 272 -1.05 8.15 10.85
C ASN A 272 -0.07 8.63 9.77
N GLN A 273 1.15 8.07 9.73
CA GLN A 273 2.14 8.43 8.72
C GLN A 273 1.67 8.04 7.30
N ILE A 274 1.08 6.86 7.14
CA ILE A 274 0.49 6.42 5.87
C ILE A 274 -0.67 7.34 5.46
N ALA A 275 -1.55 7.71 6.39
CA ALA A 275 -2.67 8.60 6.12
C ALA A 275 -2.20 10.01 5.69
N VAL A 276 -1.18 10.56 6.36
CA VAL A 276 -0.57 11.85 6.00
C VAL A 276 0.07 11.79 4.62
N ASN A 277 0.86 10.74 4.33
CA ASN A 277 1.50 10.56 3.03
C ASN A 277 0.46 10.39 1.91
N THR A 278 -0.62 9.66 2.17
CA THR A 278 -1.73 9.45 1.23
C THR A 278 -2.47 10.75 0.95
N SER A 279 -2.80 11.52 2.00
CA SER A 279 -3.42 12.84 1.88
C SER A 279 -2.55 13.79 1.05
N LYS A 280 -1.23 13.82 1.31
CA LYS A 280 -0.28 14.62 0.54
C LYS A 280 -0.27 14.24 -0.94
N PHE A 281 -0.17 12.94 -1.24
CA PHE A 281 -0.20 12.45 -2.62
C PHE A 281 -1.50 12.82 -3.34
N ILE A 282 -2.65 12.62 -2.69
CA ILE A 282 -3.96 12.96 -3.26
C ILE A 282 -4.06 14.47 -3.54
N ASN A 283 -3.65 15.31 -2.59
CA ASN A 283 -3.70 16.77 -2.75
C ASN A 283 -2.80 17.26 -3.89
N GLU A 284 -1.56 16.77 -3.98
CA GLU A 284 -0.65 17.08 -5.08
C GLU A 284 -1.26 16.67 -6.43
N ARG A 285 -1.90 15.49 -6.48
CA ARG A 285 -2.52 14.99 -7.71
C ARG A 285 -3.78 15.76 -8.09
N LEU A 286 -4.61 16.17 -7.13
CA LEU A 286 -5.80 16.99 -7.35
C LEU A 286 -5.43 18.33 -8.02
N ILE A 287 -4.39 19.01 -7.54
CA ILE A 287 -3.90 20.28 -8.12
C ILE A 287 -3.48 20.10 -9.58
N ILE A 288 -2.78 19.00 -9.89
CA ILE A 288 -2.34 18.70 -11.25
C ILE A 288 -3.55 18.47 -12.17
N ILE A 289 -4.50 17.65 -11.72
CA ILE A 289 -5.71 17.32 -12.49
C ILE A 289 -6.59 18.55 -12.69
N GLU A 290 -6.76 19.38 -11.67
CA GLU A 290 -7.53 20.63 -11.76
C GLU A 290 -6.96 21.57 -12.83
N ARG A 291 -5.64 21.81 -12.81
CA ARG A 291 -4.95 22.61 -13.84
C ARG A 291 -5.07 21.98 -15.22
N GLU A 292 -4.95 20.66 -15.30
CA GLU A 292 -5.11 19.92 -16.54
C GLU A 292 -6.54 19.98 -17.09
N LEU A 293 -7.56 19.98 -16.24
CA LEU A 293 -8.96 20.11 -16.61
C LEU A 293 -9.22 21.52 -17.14
N GLY A 294 -8.76 22.56 -16.44
CA GLY A 294 -8.86 23.94 -16.92
C GLY A 294 -8.15 24.17 -18.27
N SER A 295 -7.02 23.49 -18.52
CA SER A 295 -6.35 23.50 -19.83
C SER A 295 -7.19 22.81 -20.91
N VAL A 296 -7.78 21.65 -20.61
CA VAL A 296 -8.67 20.92 -21.53
C VAL A 296 -9.90 21.76 -21.87
N ASP A 297 -10.51 22.41 -20.88
CA ASP A 297 -11.67 23.30 -21.06
C ASP A 297 -11.33 24.52 -21.93
N ALA A 298 -10.19 25.17 -21.66
CA ALA A 298 -9.73 26.30 -22.47
C ALA A 298 -9.42 25.90 -23.91
N ASN A 299 -8.87 24.70 -24.13
CA ASN A 299 -8.56 24.18 -25.46
C ASN A 299 -9.83 23.88 -26.26
N ILE A 300 -10.82 23.21 -25.67
CA ILE A 300 -12.09 22.92 -26.36
C ILE A 300 -12.87 24.20 -26.64
N GLU A 301 -12.88 25.16 -25.72
CA GLU A 301 -13.49 26.48 -25.92
C GLU A 301 -12.82 27.22 -27.09
N SER A 302 -11.49 27.30 -27.08
CA SER A 302 -10.72 27.98 -28.12
C SER A 302 -10.93 27.34 -29.49
N PHE A 303 -10.93 26.01 -29.56
CA PHE A 303 -11.17 25.27 -30.80
C PHE A 303 -12.59 25.50 -31.34
N LYS A 304 -13.61 25.44 -30.48
CA LYS A 304 -15.01 25.71 -30.86
C LYS A 304 -15.17 27.16 -31.33
N ARG A 305 -14.54 28.12 -30.65
CA ARG A 305 -14.59 29.54 -31.04
C ARG A 305 -13.90 29.82 -32.37
N GLU A 306 -12.70 29.28 -32.58
CA GLU A 306 -11.91 29.48 -33.81
C GLU A 306 -12.59 28.86 -35.03
N ASN A 307 -13.23 27.69 -34.85
CA ASN A 307 -13.95 27.01 -35.92
C ASN A 307 -15.45 27.36 -35.99
N GLN A 308 -15.91 28.30 -35.14
CA GLN A 308 -17.32 28.73 -35.04
C GLN A 308 -18.31 27.57 -34.83
N LEU A 309 -17.88 26.54 -34.10
CA LEU A 309 -18.65 25.32 -33.87
C LEU A 309 -19.62 25.52 -32.73
N THR A 310 -20.92 25.40 -33.02
CA THR A 310 -21.97 25.38 -31.98
C THR A 310 -22.48 23.96 -31.80
N ASP A 311 -22.97 23.36 -32.88
CA ASP A 311 -23.40 21.97 -32.94
C ASP A 311 -22.98 21.37 -34.28
N ILE A 312 -21.96 20.51 -34.23
CA ILE A 312 -21.40 19.84 -35.41
C ILE A 312 -22.47 19.02 -36.13
N THR A 313 -23.38 18.37 -35.41
CA THR A 313 -24.39 17.50 -36.01
C THR A 313 -25.44 18.29 -36.78
N SER A 314 -25.95 19.37 -36.18
CA SER A 314 -26.90 20.28 -36.82
C SER A 314 -26.27 20.99 -38.02
N GLU A 315 -25.04 21.51 -37.89
CA GLU A 315 -24.33 22.19 -38.97
C GLU A 315 -24.03 21.26 -40.14
N THR A 316 -23.63 20.01 -39.87
CA THR A 316 -23.39 19.00 -40.91
C THR A 316 -24.66 18.70 -41.70
N GLY A 317 -25.80 18.54 -41.01
CA GLY A 317 -27.09 18.33 -41.68
C GLY A 317 -27.46 19.49 -42.61
N MET A 318 -27.21 20.73 -42.17
CA MET A 318 -27.43 21.93 -42.98
C MET A 318 -26.51 22.00 -44.21
N TYR A 319 -25.22 21.65 -44.07
CA TYR A 319 -24.30 21.62 -45.20
C TYR A 319 -24.68 20.57 -46.24
N LEU A 320 -25.05 19.35 -45.83
CA LEU A 320 -25.54 18.32 -46.77
C LEU A 320 -26.81 18.77 -47.50
N ALA A 321 -27.75 19.42 -46.80
CA ALA A 321 -28.97 19.94 -47.40
C ALA A 321 -28.66 21.04 -48.44
N ASN A 322 -27.75 21.97 -48.11
CA ASN A 322 -27.33 23.02 -49.04
C ASN A 322 -26.61 22.45 -50.26
N THR A 323 -25.69 21.49 -50.08
CA THR A 323 -25.02 20.81 -51.21
C THR A 323 -26.03 20.12 -52.13
N SER A 324 -27.00 19.40 -51.58
CA SER A 324 -28.05 18.77 -52.38
C SER A 324 -28.88 19.79 -53.16
N ARG A 325 -29.21 20.94 -52.55
CA ARG A 325 -29.90 22.05 -53.22
C ARG A 325 -29.06 22.64 -54.35
N TYR A 326 -27.77 22.92 -54.11
CA TYR A 326 -26.87 23.46 -55.13
C TYR A 326 -26.67 22.49 -56.30
N GLN A 327 -26.62 21.18 -56.04
CA GLN A 327 -26.54 20.17 -57.10
C GLN A 327 -27.80 20.15 -57.97
N GLN A 328 -28.99 20.20 -57.36
CA GLN A 328 -30.25 20.27 -58.11
C GLN A 328 -30.33 21.54 -58.97
N GLU A 329 -29.96 22.68 -58.39
CA GLU A 329 -29.92 23.96 -59.10
C GLU A 329 -28.88 23.95 -60.23
N GLY A 330 -27.69 23.42 -59.97
CA GLY A 330 -26.62 23.25 -60.96
C GLY A 330 -27.04 22.38 -62.14
N LEU A 331 -27.67 21.21 -61.89
CA LEU A 331 -28.22 20.34 -62.93
C LEU A 331 -29.29 21.05 -63.77
N SER A 332 -30.14 21.86 -63.13
CA SER A 332 -31.16 22.64 -63.84
C SER A 332 -30.53 23.67 -64.80
N LEU A 333 -29.47 24.36 -64.36
CA LEU A 333 -28.71 25.32 -65.17
C LEU A 333 -27.93 24.63 -66.29
N GLU A 334 -27.34 23.46 -66.05
CA GLU A 334 -26.66 22.66 -67.08
C GLU A 334 -27.62 22.19 -68.17
N ASN A 335 -28.83 21.79 -67.80
CA ASN A 335 -29.87 21.44 -68.76
C ASN A 335 -30.27 22.65 -69.61
N GLN A 336 -30.55 23.81 -68.98
CA GLN A 336 -30.87 25.04 -69.71
C GLN A 336 -29.74 25.46 -70.65
N LEU A 337 -28.48 25.35 -70.20
CA LEU A 337 -27.31 25.67 -71.01
C LEU A 337 -27.16 24.71 -72.20
N SER A 338 -27.41 23.42 -72.00
CA SER A 338 -27.36 22.41 -73.04
C SER A 338 -28.42 22.66 -74.11
N ILE A 339 -29.64 23.01 -73.69
CA ILE A 339 -30.73 23.39 -74.60
C ILE A 339 -30.38 24.67 -75.35
N ALA A 340 -29.87 25.71 -74.67
CA ALA A 340 -29.47 26.96 -75.30
C ALA A 340 -28.36 26.75 -76.35
N ARG A 341 -27.36 25.89 -76.05
CA ARG A 341 -26.31 25.50 -77.01
C ARG A 341 -26.88 24.74 -78.20
N TYR A 342 -27.80 23.81 -77.96
CA TYR A 342 -28.48 23.08 -79.04
C TYR A 342 -29.24 24.04 -79.97
N ILE A 343 -29.97 25.03 -79.42
CA ILE A 343 -30.65 26.04 -80.25
C ILE A 343 -29.64 26.87 -81.03
N LYS A 344 -28.55 27.32 -80.39
CA LYS A 344 -27.50 28.05 -81.09
C LYS A 344 -26.94 27.25 -82.25
N GLU A 345 -26.58 25.99 -82.02
CA GLU A 345 -26.05 25.08 -83.04
C GLU A 345 -27.05 24.88 -84.19
N TYR A 346 -28.32 24.62 -83.87
CA TYR A 346 -29.41 24.50 -84.82
C TYR A 346 -29.57 25.77 -85.68
N LEU A 347 -29.50 26.95 -85.07
CA LEU A 347 -29.57 28.23 -85.78
C LEU A 347 -28.33 28.48 -86.65
N THR A 348 -27.16 28.00 -86.27
CA THR A 348 -25.93 28.22 -87.07
C THR A 348 -25.72 27.18 -88.17
N ASP A 349 -26.46 26.06 -88.16
CA ASP A 349 -26.34 24.99 -89.15
C ASP A 349 -26.83 25.43 -90.55
N PRO A 350 -25.95 25.46 -91.57
CA PRO A 350 -26.34 25.83 -92.94
C PRO A 350 -27.38 24.91 -93.57
N GLN A 351 -27.47 23.65 -93.13
CA GLN A 351 -28.38 22.64 -93.68
C GLN A 351 -29.83 22.82 -93.18
N LYS A 352 -30.04 23.56 -92.08
CA LYS A 352 -31.36 23.73 -91.43
C LYS A 352 -31.95 25.13 -91.61
N ASN A 353 -31.45 25.88 -92.58
CA ASN A 353 -31.87 27.27 -92.84
C ASN A 353 -33.37 27.43 -93.21
N SER A 354 -34.02 26.36 -93.64
CA SER A 354 -35.43 26.39 -94.05
C SER A 354 -36.34 25.61 -93.11
N ASP A 355 -35.79 25.02 -92.05
CA ASP A 355 -36.55 24.21 -91.11
C ASP A 355 -37.12 25.08 -89.97
N LEU A 356 -38.26 24.63 -89.41
CA LEU A 356 -38.86 25.27 -88.24
C LEU A 356 -37.99 25.03 -87.02
N ILE A 357 -37.73 26.09 -86.24
CA ILE A 357 -37.05 25.95 -84.95
C ILE A 357 -38.01 25.22 -84.00
N PRO A 358 -37.56 24.15 -83.31
CA PRO A 358 -38.41 23.48 -82.33
C PRO A 358 -38.98 24.47 -81.29
N ALA A 359 -40.30 24.48 -81.12
CA ALA A 359 -40.98 25.26 -80.10
C ALA A 359 -41.08 24.46 -78.79
N ASN A 360 -41.11 25.15 -77.64
CA ASN A 360 -41.21 24.54 -76.31
C ASN A 360 -40.03 23.61 -75.95
N THR A 361 -38.80 24.02 -76.27
CA THR A 361 -37.55 23.28 -75.99
C THR A 361 -37.19 23.21 -74.50
N GLY A 362 -37.97 23.85 -73.62
CA GLY A 362 -37.70 23.91 -72.18
C GLY A 362 -36.78 25.06 -71.75
N ILE A 363 -36.54 26.05 -72.62
CA ILE A 363 -35.81 27.28 -72.25
C ILE A 363 -36.72 28.17 -71.39
N SER A 364 -36.22 28.60 -70.23
CA SER A 364 -36.95 29.46 -69.29
C SER A 364 -36.90 30.96 -69.63
N ASP A 365 -36.31 31.34 -70.76
CA ASP A 365 -36.22 32.71 -71.26
C ASP A 365 -37.39 33.05 -72.18
N ASN A 366 -38.36 33.80 -71.63
CA ASN A 366 -39.56 34.24 -72.35
C ASN A 366 -39.27 35.08 -73.60
N SER A 367 -38.14 35.80 -73.64
CA SER A 367 -37.77 36.62 -74.79
C SER A 367 -37.34 35.75 -75.96
N VAL A 368 -36.47 34.77 -75.72
CA VAL A 368 -36.02 33.83 -76.74
C VAL A 368 -37.20 33.01 -77.28
N GLU A 369 -38.09 32.54 -76.40
CA GLU A 369 -39.27 31.78 -76.81
C GLU A 369 -40.22 32.60 -77.70
N SER A 370 -40.50 33.85 -77.33
CA SER A 370 -41.33 34.75 -78.13
C SER A 370 -40.71 35.02 -79.51
N GLN A 371 -39.38 35.22 -79.58
CA GLN A 371 -38.68 35.44 -80.84
C GLN A 371 -38.69 34.20 -81.75
N ILE A 372 -38.56 33.00 -81.18
CA ILE A 372 -38.65 31.73 -81.93
C ILE A 372 -40.06 31.56 -82.51
N LYS A 373 -41.10 31.87 -81.74
CA LYS A 373 -42.49 31.79 -82.21
C LYS A 373 -42.72 32.73 -83.39
N GLU A 374 -42.30 33.99 -83.26
CA GLU A 374 -42.44 34.99 -84.33
C GLU A 374 -41.66 34.57 -85.60
N TYR A 375 -40.45 34.02 -85.45
CA TYR A 375 -39.67 33.50 -86.56
C TYR A 375 -40.39 32.37 -87.29
N ASN A 376 -40.90 31.39 -86.55
CA ASN A 376 -41.64 30.26 -87.11
C ASN A 376 -42.92 30.71 -87.83
N ASP A 377 -43.64 31.70 -87.30
CA ASP A 377 -44.84 32.25 -87.94
C ASP A 377 -44.50 32.93 -89.29
N ILE A 378 -43.40 33.69 -89.35
CA ILE A 378 -42.90 34.30 -90.59
C ILE A 378 -42.42 33.22 -91.58
N LEU A 379 -41.75 32.17 -91.10
CA LEU A 379 -41.27 31.06 -91.92
C LEU A 379 -42.43 30.33 -92.61
N LEU A 380 -43.46 29.98 -91.84
CA LEU A 380 -44.68 29.35 -92.37
C LEU A 380 -45.39 30.23 -93.38
N LYS A 381 -45.41 31.56 -93.16
CA LYS A 381 -45.99 32.52 -94.10
C LYS A 381 -45.18 32.58 -95.40
N ARG A 382 -43.85 32.58 -95.32
CA ARG A 382 -42.94 32.48 -96.48
C ARG A 382 -43.21 31.20 -97.27
N ASP A 383 -43.26 30.04 -96.59
CA ASP A 383 -43.41 28.75 -97.26
C ASP A 383 -44.72 28.63 -98.04
N LYS A 384 -45.82 29.12 -97.47
CA LYS A 384 -47.10 29.22 -98.18
C LYS A 384 -47.01 30.06 -99.45
N LEU A 385 -46.25 31.16 -99.43
CA LEU A 385 -46.08 32.06 -100.58
C LEU A 385 -45.15 31.47 -101.64
N VAL A 386 -44.12 30.71 -101.24
CA VAL A 386 -43.18 30.04 -102.16
C VAL A 386 -43.84 28.86 -102.88
N VAL A 387 -44.79 28.17 -102.25
CA VAL A 387 -45.57 27.11 -102.93
C VAL A 387 -46.46 27.67 -104.05
N GLY A 388 -46.91 28.92 -103.93
CA GLY A 388 -47.76 29.61 -104.92
C GLY A 388 -47.05 30.60 -105.84
N SER A 389 -45.74 30.85 -105.68
CA SER A 389 -44.98 31.83 -106.46
C SER A 389 -43.49 31.47 -106.60
N SER A 390 -42.78 32.05 -107.58
CA SER A 390 -41.33 31.83 -107.72
C SER A 390 -40.54 32.45 -106.57
N SER A 391 -39.40 31.85 -106.22
CA SER A 391 -38.42 32.37 -105.23
C SER A 391 -37.87 33.78 -105.53
N LYS A 392 -38.21 34.36 -106.69
CA LYS A 392 -37.88 35.73 -107.12
C LYS A 392 -38.99 36.76 -106.83
N ASN A 393 -40.08 36.38 -106.16
CA ASN A 393 -41.14 37.30 -105.76
C ASN A 393 -40.60 38.34 -104.75
N PRO A 394 -40.76 39.67 -104.97
CA PRO A 394 -40.28 40.72 -104.07
C PRO A 394 -40.72 40.56 -102.61
N ILE A 395 -41.92 40.02 -102.36
CA ILE A 395 -42.45 39.78 -101.01
C ILE A 395 -41.69 38.63 -100.33
N VAL A 396 -41.30 37.60 -101.08
CA VAL A 396 -40.50 36.48 -100.56
C VAL A 396 -39.08 36.94 -100.23
N ILE A 397 -38.51 37.85 -101.02
CA ILE A 397 -37.19 38.45 -100.75
C ILE A 397 -37.22 39.26 -99.43
N ASP A 398 -38.25 40.07 -99.21
CA ASP A 398 -38.42 40.85 -97.98
C ASP A 398 -38.62 39.96 -96.74
N LEU A 399 -39.42 38.89 -96.88
CA LEU A 399 -39.57 37.87 -95.83
C LEU A 399 -38.25 37.15 -95.54
N ASN A 400 -37.43 36.84 -96.55
CA ASN A 400 -36.11 36.24 -96.35
C ASN A 400 -35.15 37.19 -95.62
N ASN A 401 -35.17 38.49 -95.95
CA ASN A 401 -34.37 39.49 -95.23
C ASN A 401 -34.83 39.62 -93.77
N SER A 402 -36.15 39.63 -93.54
CA SER A 402 -36.75 39.66 -92.20
C SER A 402 -36.40 38.41 -91.38
N LEU A 403 -36.50 37.22 -91.97
CA LEU A 403 -36.09 35.96 -91.35
C LEU A 403 -34.61 35.96 -90.99
N SER A 404 -33.74 36.46 -91.88
CA SER A 404 -32.30 36.56 -91.61
C SER A 404 -32.01 37.52 -90.44
N ALA A 405 -32.64 38.70 -90.42
CA ALA A 405 -32.49 39.67 -89.34
C ALA A 405 -33.03 39.15 -88.00
N MET A 406 -34.17 38.46 -88.01
CA MET A 406 -34.76 37.85 -86.82
C MET A 406 -33.90 36.70 -86.31
N LYS A 407 -33.38 35.85 -87.21
CA LYS A 407 -32.42 34.78 -86.88
C LYS A 407 -31.18 35.33 -86.20
N GLN A 408 -30.58 36.41 -86.72
CA GLN A 408 -29.43 37.07 -86.09
C GLN A 408 -29.76 37.71 -84.74
N THR A 409 -31.01 38.11 -84.52
CA THR A 409 -31.46 38.61 -83.23
C THR A 409 -31.63 37.49 -82.21
N ILE A 410 -32.23 36.36 -82.61
CA ILE A 410 -32.36 35.15 -81.78
C ILE A 410 -30.98 34.64 -81.39
N ILE A 411 -30.02 34.55 -82.34
CA ILE A 411 -28.64 34.11 -82.04
C ILE A 411 -28.02 34.99 -80.95
N ARG A 412 -28.15 36.33 -81.05
CA ARG A 412 -27.64 37.26 -80.03
C ARG A 412 -28.32 37.08 -78.67
N SER A 413 -29.64 36.89 -78.63
CA SER A 413 -30.37 36.60 -77.39
C SER A 413 -29.92 35.28 -76.75
N VAL A 414 -29.77 34.22 -77.55
CA VAL A 414 -29.29 32.91 -77.10
C VAL A 414 -27.84 33.00 -76.61
N ASP A 415 -26.98 33.77 -77.27
CA ASP A 415 -25.61 34.01 -76.80
C ASP A 415 -25.57 34.71 -75.45
N ASN A 416 -26.38 35.76 -75.26
CA ASN A 416 -26.50 36.44 -73.97
C ASN A 416 -27.03 35.51 -72.87
N LEU A 417 -28.01 34.68 -73.19
CA LEU A 417 -28.54 33.66 -72.29
C LEU A 417 -27.47 32.64 -71.90
N ILE A 418 -26.69 32.13 -72.87
CA ILE A 418 -25.57 31.23 -72.61
C ILE A 418 -24.54 31.88 -71.67
N VAL A 419 -24.20 33.15 -71.88
CA VAL A 419 -23.27 33.87 -70.98
C VAL A 419 -23.84 33.98 -69.57
N GLY A 420 -25.12 34.36 -69.43
CA GLY A 420 -25.81 34.45 -68.13
C GLY A 420 -25.86 33.11 -67.38
N LEU A 421 -26.24 32.04 -68.07
CA LEU A 421 -26.28 30.68 -67.51
C LEU A 421 -24.90 30.20 -67.08
N ASN A 422 -23.84 30.49 -67.84
CA ASN A 422 -22.48 30.15 -67.42
C ASN A 422 -22.06 30.89 -66.15
N ILE A 423 -22.44 32.15 -65.97
CA ILE A 423 -22.14 32.92 -64.74
C ILE A 423 -22.87 32.32 -63.55
N GLN A 424 -24.16 32.01 -63.69
CA GLN A 424 -24.94 31.37 -62.64
C GLN A 424 -24.38 29.99 -62.28
N LEU A 425 -24.05 29.18 -63.29
CA LEU A 425 -23.46 27.86 -63.10
C LEU A 425 -22.11 27.94 -62.39
N LYS A 426 -21.27 28.92 -62.75
CA LYS A 426 -20.00 29.18 -62.07
C LYS A 426 -20.23 29.53 -60.60
N ASN A 427 -21.14 30.44 -60.30
CA ASN A 427 -21.45 30.84 -58.92
C ASN A 427 -21.98 29.66 -58.09
N ILE A 428 -22.88 28.84 -58.63
CA ILE A 428 -23.40 27.65 -57.96
C ILE A 428 -22.28 26.65 -57.66
N ARG A 429 -21.41 26.39 -58.63
CA ARG A 429 -20.27 25.48 -58.46
C ARG A 429 -19.27 26.00 -57.42
N GLU A 430 -19.02 27.31 -57.38
CA GLU A 430 -18.18 27.91 -56.33
C GLU A 430 -18.80 27.75 -54.93
N GLN A 431 -20.12 27.91 -54.80
CA GLN A 431 -20.84 27.69 -53.53
C GLN A 431 -20.86 26.21 -53.12
N GLU A 432 -21.06 25.31 -54.08
CA GLU A 432 -20.98 23.86 -53.87
C GLU A 432 -19.57 23.45 -53.41
N GLU A 433 -18.51 23.94 -54.06
CA GLU A 433 -17.13 23.64 -53.70
C GLU A 433 -16.80 24.16 -52.29
N GLN A 434 -17.21 25.38 -51.96
CA GLN A 434 -17.02 25.94 -50.61
C GLN A 434 -17.75 25.13 -49.54
N THR A 435 -18.99 24.71 -49.81
CA THR A 435 -19.78 23.90 -48.87
C THR A 435 -19.18 22.50 -48.72
N THR A 436 -18.73 21.90 -49.83
CA THR A 436 -18.08 20.59 -49.84
C THR A 436 -16.79 20.59 -49.02
N LYS A 437 -15.95 21.62 -49.17
CA LYS A 437 -14.73 21.80 -48.34
C LYS A 437 -15.05 21.89 -46.84
N ARG A 438 -16.17 22.51 -46.45
CA ARG A 438 -16.62 22.53 -45.05
C ARG A 438 -17.04 21.14 -44.58
N ILE A 439 -17.79 20.39 -45.40
CA ILE A 439 -18.19 19.00 -45.10
C ILE A 439 -16.95 18.10 -44.92
N GLU A 440 -15.92 18.27 -45.75
CA GLU A 440 -14.67 17.50 -45.65
C GLU A 440 -13.89 17.78 -44.35
N ALA A 441 -14.03 18.98 -43.77
CA ALA A 441 -13.39 19.35 -42.51
C ALA A 441 -14.12 18.78 -41.26
N VAL A 442 -15.42 18.47 -41.37
CA VAL A 442 -16.27 18.01 -40.25
C VAL A 442 -15.69 16.77 -39.54
N PRO A 443 -15.26 15.68 -40.23
CA PRO A 443 -14.74 14.50 -39.54
C PRO A 443 -13.51 14.79 -38.67
N ALA A 444 -12.63 15.70 -39.12
CA ALA A 444 -11.45 16.09 -38.35
C ALA A 444 -11.84 16.90 -37.10
N GLN A 445 -12.78 17.85 -37.25
CA GLN A 445 -13.32 18.62 -36.14
C GLN A 445 -14.03 17.73 -35.10
N GLN A 446 -14.89 16.81 -35.57
CA GLN A 446 -15.59 15.85 -34.72
C GLN A 446 -14.62 14.94 -33.95
N LYS A 447 -13.59 14.43 -34.63
CA LYS A 447 -12.57 13.60 -33.99
C LYS A 447 -11.83 14.36 -32.89
N TYR A 448 -11.46 15.61 -33.15
CA TYR A 448 -10.78 16.45 -32.16
C TYR A 448 -11.68 16.68 -30.94
N VAL A 449 -12.91 17.16 -31.15
CA VAL A 449 -13.87 17.44 -30.06
C VAL A 449 -14.12 16.19 -29.22
N LEU A 450 -14.44 15.04 -29.83
CA LEU A 450 -14.66 13.79 -29.10
C LEU A 450 -13.44 13.32 -28.30
N THR A 451 -12.22 13.56 -28.82
CA THR A 451 -10.99 13.19 -28.12
C THR A 451 -10.81 14.06 -26.88
N VAL A 452 -11.05 15.36 -27.01
CA VAL A 452 -10.92 16.33 -25.91
C VAL A 452 -12.02 16.10 -24.87
N GLU A 453 -13.27 15.87 -25.27
CA GLU A 453 -14.39 15.52 -24.37
C GLU A 453 -14.12 14.22 -23.60
N ARG A 454 -13.53 13.20 -24.26
CA ARG A 454 -13.11 11.98 -23.56
C ARG A 454 -12.03 12.26 -22.53
N GLN A 455 -11.05 13.10 -22.86
CA GLN A 455 -10.00 13.50 -21.92
C GLN A 455 -10.58 14.29 -20.74
N GLN A 456 -11.49 15.22 -20.99
CA GLN A 456 -12.20 15.99 -19.97
C GLN A 456 -12.94 15.05 -19.02
N LYS A 457 -13.76 14.14 -19.56
CA LYS A 457 -14.53 13.18 -18.77
C LYS A 457 -13.67 12.26 -17.90
N ILE A 458 -12.58 11.71 -18.44
CA ILE A 458 -11.65 10.87 -17.67
C ILE A 458 -11.02 11.66 -16.52
N LYS A 459 -10.66 12.93 -16.77
CA LYS A 459 -10.05 13.79 -15.75
C LYS A 459 -11.06 14.22 -14.68
N GLU A 460 -12.29 14.53 -15.05
CA GLU A 460 -13.39 14.78 -14.09
C GLU A 460 -13.67 13.55 -13.22
N GLU A 461 -13.84 12.37 -13.82
CA GLU A 461 -14.07 11.13 -13.07
C GLU A 461 -12.91 10.84 -12.11
N LEU A 462 -11.66 11.04 -12.55
CA LEU A 462 -10.48 10.88 -11.71
C LEU A 462 -10.42 11.94 -10.59
N TYR A 463 -10.79 13.19 -10.87
CA TYR A 463 -10.85 14.26 -9.88
C TYR A 463 -11.86 13.92 -8.78
N LEU A 464 -13.08 13.54 -9.16
CA LEU A 464 -14.14 13.14 -8.22
C LEU A 464 -13.75 11.89 -7.42
N TYR A 465 -13.11 10.91 -8.06
CA TYR A 465 -12.60 9.73 -7.39
C TYR A 465 -11.56 10.09 -6.31
N LEU A 466 -10.59 10.94 -6.64
CA LEU A 466 -9.57 11.39 -5.69
C LEU A 466 -10.15 12.25 -4.57
N LEU A 467 -11.15 13.09 -4.87
CA LEU A 467 -11.86 13.88 -3.88
C LEU A 467 -12.56 12.97 -2.86
N ASN A 468 -13.30 11.96 -3.33
CA ASN A 468 -13.93 10.97 -2.45
C ASN A 468 -12.88 10.23 -1.61
N LYS A 469 -11.77 9.82 -2.21
CA LYS A 469 -10.67 9.15 -1.49
C LYS A 469 -10.00 10.05 -0.46
N ARG A 470 -9.94 11.37 -0.71
CA ARG A 470 -9.45 12.34 0.28
C ARG A 470 -10.34 12.37 1.52
N GLU A 471 -11.65 12.45 1.33
CA GLU A 471 -12.61 12.47 2.44
C GLU A 471 -12.61 11.14 3.21
N GLU A 472 -12.50 10.01 2.50
CA GLU A 472 -12.37 8.69 3.11
C GLU A 472 -11.09 8.58 3.95
N ASN A 473 -9.94 8.98 3.41
CA ASN A 473 -8.67 8.99 4.14
C ASN A 473 -8.71 9.93 5.37
N ALA A 474 -9.38 11.09 5.26
CA ALA A 474 -9.56 12.00 6.39
C ALA A 474 -10.45 11.38 7.49
N LEU A 475 -11.49 10.64 7.10
CA LEU A 475 -12.35 9.91 8.04
C LEU A 475 -11.58 8.78 8.73
N THR A 476 -10.83 7.97 7.98
CA THR A 476 -10.00 6.89 8.52
C THR A 476 -8.93 7.43 9.48
N GLN A 477 -8.32 8.58 9.15
CA GLN A 477 -7.37 9.26 10.03
C GLN A 477 -8.01 9.78 11.33
N ALA A 478 -9.28 10.21 11.28
CA ALA A 478 -9.99 10.70 12.47
C ALA A 478 -10.44 9.56 13.41
N ILE A 479 -10.67 8.36 12.86
CA ILE A 479 -11.19 7.20 13.60
C ILE A 479 -10.04 6.35 14.20
N THR A 480 -8.77 6.67 13.97
CA THR A 480 -7.59 5.86 14.34
C THR A 480 -7.73 5.08 15.65
N GLU A 481 -8.13 3.82 15.52
CA GLU A 481 -8.38 2.89 16.62
C GLU A 481 -7.14 2.02 16.90
N SER A 482 -7.03 1.58 18.15
CA SER A 482 -6.01 0.64 18.61
C SER A 482 -6.12 -0.70 17.88
N ASN A 483 -5.01 -1.20 17.32
CA ASN A 483 -5.00 -2.43 16.54
C ASN A 483 -5.01 -3.70 17.41
N ALA A 484 -4.35 -3.63 18.58
CA ALA A 484 -4.42 -4.66 19.61
C ALA A 484 -5.39 -4.24 20.72
N ARG A 485 -6.34 -5.13 21.02
CA ARG A 485 -7.22 -5.01 22.19
C ARG A 485 -6.81 -6.04 23.24
N ILE A 486 -6.56 -5.57 24.46
CA ILE A 486 -6.29 -6.45 25.60
C ILE A 486 -7.57 -7.23 25.90
N ILE A 487 -7.48 -8.57 25.87
CA ILE A 487 -8.55 -9.46 26.32
C ILE A 487 -8.37 -9.70 27.81
N ASP A 488 -7.19 -10.21 28.18
CA ASP A 488 -6.79 -10.45 29.55
C ASP A 488 -5.53 -9.64 29.83
N ALA A 489 -5.60 -8.76 30.83
CA ALA A 489 -4.44 -8.07 31.34
C ALA A 489 -3.40 -9.06 31.90
N ALA A 490 -2.14 -8.65 31.92
CA ALA A 490 -1.06 -9.49 32.38
C ALA A 490 -1.32 -10.00 33.81
N SER A 491 -1.45 -11.31 33.96
CA SER A 491 -1.73 -11.96 35.25
C SER A 491 -1.26 -13.42 35.22
N GLY A 492 -1.28 -14.10 36.36
CA GLY A 492 -0.89 -15.51 36.41
C GLY A 492 -0.98 -16.12 37.79
N SER A 493 -0.64 -17.41 37.88
CA SER A 493 -0.61 -18.14 39.15
C SER A 493 0.40 -17.52 40.12
N SER A 494 0.06 -17.49 41.41
CA SER A 494 0.99 -17.09 42.48
C SER A 494 2.01 -18.19 42.82
N ALA A 495 1.92 -19.37 42.19
CA ALA A 495 2.89 -20.44 42.35
C ALA A 495 4.10 -20.24 41.41
N PRO A 496 5.34 -20.43 41.90
CA PRO A 496 6.53 -20.30 41.07
C PRO A 496 6.65 -21.45 40.08
N VAL A 497 7.08 -21.16 38.85
CA VAL A 497 7.33 -22.14 37.79
C VAL A 497 8.74 -22.75 37.86
N ALA A 498 9.68 -22.07 38.51
CA ALA A 498 11.01 -22.58 38.81
C ALA A 498 11.51 -22.11 40.20
N PRO A 499 12.38 -22.88 40.88
CA PRO A 499 12.89 -24.20 40.49
C PRO A 499 11.82 -25.30 40.62
N LYS A 500 11.81 -26.27 39.70
CA LYS A 500 10.89 -27.43 39.74
C LYS A 500 11.33 -28.41 40.84
N THR A 501 10.97 -28.11 42.09
CA THR A 501 11.45 -28.81 43.29
C THR A 501 11.32 -30.33 43.20
N MET A 502 10.15 -30.83 42.78
CA MET A 502 9.90 -32.28 42.64
C MET A 502 10.86 -32.94 41.64
N MET A 503 11.09 -32.30 40.48
CA MET A 503 12.00 -32.82 39.46
C MET A 503 13.46 -32.80 39.93
N ILE A 504 13.86 -31.75 40.65
CA ILE A 504 15.22 -31.63 41.21
C ILE A 504 15.48 -32.69 42.27
N PHE A 505 14.53 -32.93 43.18
CA PHE A 505 14.68 -33.99 44.17
C PHE A 505 14.70 -35.38 43.53
N LEU A 506 13.84 -35.63 42.53
CA LEU A 506 13.87 -36.90 41.79
C LEU A 506 15.20 -37.11 41.08
N ALA A 507 15.70 -36.09 40.38
CA ALA A 507 17.01 -36.14 39.74
C ALA A 507 18.15 -36.36 40.75
N SER A 508 18.07 -35.75 41.93
CA SER A 508 19.07 -35.94 42.99
C SER A 508 19.12 -37.36 43.53
N ILE A 509 17.96 -38.05 43.60
CA ILE A 509 17.89 -39.47 44.00
C ILE A 509 18.52 -40.35 42.90
N VAL A 510 18.16 -40.11 41.64
CA VAL A 510 18.69 -40.88 40.50
C VAL A 510 20.21 -40.72 40.40
N LEU A 511 20.72 -39.49 40.48
CA LEU A 511 22.16 -39.22 40.50
C LEU A 511 22.83 -39.80 41.74
N GLY A 512 22.18 -39.70 42.91
CA GLY A 512 22.68 -40.28 44.15
C GLY A 512 22.85 -41.80 44.08
N LEU A 513 21.99 -42.50 43.35
CA LEU A 513 22.13 -43.94 43.08
C LEU A 513 23.14 -44.24 41.96
N GLY A 514 23.24 -43.37 40.95
CA GLY A 514 24.13 -43.54 39.81
C GLY A 514 25.61 -43.32 40.14
N ILE A 515 25.94 -42.35 41.01
CA ILE A 515 27.34 -42.01 41.34
C ILE A 515 28.10 -43.22 41.94
N PRO A 516 27.61 -43.93 42.97
CA PRO A 516 28.30 -45.10 43.51
C PRO A 516 28.41 -46.21 42.46
N MET A 517 27.34 -46.45 41.69
CA MET A 517 27.36 -47.46 40.63
C MET A 517 28.46 -47.19 39.59
N GLY A 518 28.59 -45.93 39.15
CA GLY A 518 29.64 -45.52 38.22
C GLY A 518 31.04 -45.59 38.81
N VAL A 519 31.21 -45.15 40.07
CA VAL A 519 32.50 -45.24 40.78
C VAL A 519 32.94 -46.69 40.93
N PHE A 520 32.03 -47.58 41.34
CA PHE A 520 32.34 -49.00 41.48
C PHE A 520 32.58 -49.70 40.14
N TRP A 521 31.84 -49.35 39.09
CA TRP A 521 32.12 -49.84 37.74
C TRP A 521 33.52 -49.42 37.28
N LEU A 522 33.88 -48.16 37.49
CA LEU A 522 35.19 -47.62 37.12
C LEU A 522 36.31 -48.30 37.94
N LEU A 523 36.12 -48.50 39.24
CA LEU A 523 37.04 -49.26 40.09
C LEU A 523 37.23 -50.70 39.57
N ASN A 524 36.14 -51.39 39.19
CA ASN A 524 36.19 -52.75 38.66
C ASN A 524 36.91 -52.84 37.29
N VAL A 525 36.75 -51.83 36.43
CA VAL A 525 37.46 -51.76 35.15
C VAL A 525 38.94 -51.41 35.33
N THR A 526 39.29 -50.61 36.36
CA THR A 526 40.68 -50.27 36.67
C THR A 526 41.42 -51.32 37.49
N ASP A 527 40.72 -52.24 38.14
CA ASP A 527 41.30 -53.36 38.87
C ASP A 527 41.58 -54.54 37.91
N THR A 528 42.41 -54.28 36.89
CA THR A 528 43.04 -55.36 36.11
C THR A 528 44.18 -55.95 36.92
N LYS A 529 43.85 -56.81 37.89
CA LYS A 529 44.77 -57.84 38.35
C LYS A 529 44.70 -59.04 37.41
N VAL A 530 45.81 -59.27 36.71
CA VAL A 530 46.23 -60.61 36.25
C VAL A 530 46.58 -61.45 37.46
#